data_AF-A0A086MNP6-F1
#
_entry.id   AF-A0A086MNP6-F1
#
_cell.length_a   1.000
_cell.length_b   1.000
_cell.length_c   1.000
_cell.angle_alpha   90.00
_cell.angle_beta   90.00
_cell.angle_gamma   90.00
#
_symmetry.space_group_name_H-M   'P 1'
#
loop_
_entity.id
_entity.type
_entity.pdbx_description
1 polymer ?
#
loop_
_entity_poly.entity_id
_entity_poly.type
_entity_poly.pdbx_seq_one_letter_code
_entity_poly.pdbx_strand_id
1 'polypeptide(L)' 'MQQNVTITVGQTVPTTVTELVDCPTTLESLITGVRDCKVVLVGDRYYIVEGSSRRVVTVIER' A
#
# COMPACT_ATOMS: atom_id res chain seq x y z
N MET A 1 18.50 5.76 -9.49
CA MET A 1 18.00 4.50 -10.06
C MET A 1 16.57 4.34 -9.59
N GLN A 2 15.58 4.48 -10.47
CA GLN A 2 14.18 4.23 -10.10
C GLN A 2 14.01 2.71 -10.08
N GLN A 3 13.90 2.12 -8.89
CA GLN A 3 13.67 0.68 -8.78
C GLN A 3 12.22 0.43 -9.24
N ASN A 4 12.04 -0.25 -10.37
CA ASN A 4 10.74 -0.74 -10.82
C ASN A 4 10.31 -1.90 -9.92
N VAL A 5 9.94 -1.60 -8.67
CA VAL A 5 9.40 -2.59 -7.75
C VAL A 5 7.95 -2.82 -8.15
N THR A 6 7.70 -3.95 -8.83
CA THR A 6 6.33 -4.42 -9.06
C THR A 6 5.92 -5.23 -7.84
N ILE A 7 5.01 -4.70 -7.04
CA ILE A 7 4.48 -5.38 -5.87
C ILE A 7 3.09 -5.91 -6.26
N THR A 8 2.77 -7.14 -5.87
CA THR A 8 1.46 -7.74 -6.17
C THR A 8 0.65 -7.93 -4.90
N VAL A 9 -0.67 -8.04 -5.08
CA VAL A 9 -1.59 -8.29 -3.96
C VAL A 9 -1.18 -9.56 -3.21
N GLY A 10 -1.19 -9.46 -1.89
CA GLY A 10 -0.79 -10.53 -0.98
C GLY A 10 0.71 -10.53 -0.62
N GLN A 11 1.55 -9.78 -1.33
CA GLN A 11 2.97 -9.64 -0.99
C GLN A 11 3.23 -8.57 0.06
N THR A 12 4.38 -8.65 0.73
CA THR A 12 4.84 -7.63 1.68
C THR A 12 5.61 -6.55 0.94
N VAL A 13 5.30 -5.28 1.20
CA VAL A 13 6.03 -4.14 0.66
C VAL A 13 7.48 -4.17 1.18
N PRO A 14 8.49 -4.03 0.29
CA PRO A 14 9.89 -4.01 0.71
C PRO A 14 10.17 -2.96 1.78
N THR A 15 11.08 -3.29 2.70
CA THR A 15 11.51 -2.36 3.76
C THR A 15 12.27 -1.14 3.25
N THR A 16 12.71 -1.16 1.98
CA THR A 16 13.26 0.00 1.29
C THR A 16 12.23 1.11 1.08
N VAL A 17 10.94 0.78 1.12
CA VAL A 17 9.87 1.76 1.10
C VAL A 17 9.54 2.16 2.54
N THR A 18 9.99 3.34 2.93
CA THR A 18 9.86 3.85 4.29
C THR A 18 8.66 4.77 4.48
N GLU A 19 8.12 5.29 3.38
CA GLU A 19 7.01 6.23 3.39
C GLU A 19 5.69 5.45 3.38
N LEU A 20 5.09 5.30 4.57
CA LEU A 20 3.74 4.79 4.77
C LEU A 20 2.87 5.94 5.25
N VAL A 21 1.85 6.28 4.48
CA VAL A 21 0.88 7.33 4.82
C VAL A 21 -0.42 6.66 5.27
N ASP A 22 -1.13 7.27 6.20
CA ASP A 22 -2.47 6.80 6.58
C ASP A 22 -3.42 6.80 5.37
N CYS A 23 -4.27 5.78 5.28
CA CYS A 23 -5.32 5.78 4.28
C CYS A 23 -6.28 6.96 4.53
N PRO A 24 -6.67 7.71 3.48
CA PRO A 24 -7.76 8.67 3.62
C PRO A 24 -9.05 7.93 3.99
N THR A 25 -9.89 8.55 4.83
CA THR A 25 -11.16 7.97 5.33
C THR A 25 -12.11 7.51 4.22
N THR A 26 -12.02 8.13 3.04
CA THR A 26 -12.75 7.70 1.83
C THR A 26 -12.31 6.32 1.33
N LEU A 27 -11.01 6.00 1.39
CA LEU A 27 -10.49 4.66 1.04
C LEU A 27 -10.74 3.66 2.16
N GLU A 28 -10.61 4.05 3.44
CA GLU A 28 -10.94 3.16 4.57
C GLU A 28 -12.39 2.66 4.50
N SER A 29 -13.32 3.49 4.04
CA SER A 29 -14.73 3.11 3.89
C SER A 29 -14.96 2.12 2.74
N LEU A 30 -14.13 2.16 1.70
CA LEU A 30 -14.20 1.25 0.55
C LEU A 30 -13.52 -0.09 0.83
N ILE A 31 -12.55 -0.10 1.75
CA ILE A 31 -11.68 -1.23 2.06
C ILE A 31 -12.09 -1.76 3.42
N THR A 32 -13.13 -2.59 3.42
CA THR A 32 -13.62 -3.22 4.64
C THR A 32 -12.66 -4.31 5.11
N GLY A 33 -12.35 -4.31 6.41
CA GLY A 33 -11.57 -5.38 7.05
C GLY A 33 -10.05 -5.20 7.09
N VAL A 34 -9.50 -4.08 6.63
CA VAL A 34 -8.07 -3.75 6.81
C VAL A 34 -7.88 -2.97 8.10
N ARG A 35 -7.10 -3.52 9.03
CA ARG A 35 -6.70 -2.82 10.25
C ARG A 35 -5.43 -2.03 9.98
N ASP A 36 -5.35 -0.83 10.57
CA ASP A 36 -4.18 0.06 10.42
C ASP A 36 -3.83 0.28 8.93
N CYS A 37 -4.82 0.73 8.16
CA CYS A 37 -4.69 0.90 6.71
C CYS A 37 -3.62 1.95 6.39
N LYS A 38 -2.62 1.57 5.59
CA LYS A 38 -1.61 2.48 5.06
C LYS A 38 -1.61 2.47 3.54
N VAL A 39 -1.27 3.61 2.95
CA VAL A 39 -1.03 3.80 1.53
C VAL A 39 0.45 4.06 1.30
N VAL A 40 0.95 3.46 0.23
CA VAL A 40 2.32 3.62 -0.25
C VAL A 40 2.29 3.95 -1.73
N LEU A 41 3.01 4.98 -2.16
CA LEU A 41 3.16 5.34 -3.57
C LEU A 41 4.50 4.82 -4.08
N VAL A 42 4.49 3.93 -5.08
CA VAL A 42 5.71 3.47 -5.76
C VAL A 42 5.54 3.65 -7.27
N GLY A 43 6.32 4.56 -7.84
CA GLY A 43 6.11 5.00 -9.22
C GLY A 43 4.74 5.68 -9.38
N ASP A 44 3.92 5.19 -10.30
CA ASP A 44 2.56 5.68 -10.57
C ASP A 44 1.46 4.76 -10.00
N ARG A 45 1.79 3.95 -8.99
CA ARG A 45 0.84 3.03 -8.35
C ARG A 45 0.75 3.26 -6.86
N TYR A 46 -0.48 3.31 -6.36
CA TYR A 46 -0.80 3.32 -4.94
C TYR A 46 -1.03 1.88 -4.47
N TYR A 47 -0.29 1.48 -3.44
CA TYR A 47 -0.41 0.20 -2.77
C TYR A 47 -1.06 0.44 -1.42
N ILE A 48 -2.23 -0.17 -1.21
CA ILE A 48 -2.87 -0.17 0.09
C ILE A 48 -2.41 -1.42 0.83
N VAL A 49 -1.92 -1.21 2.04
CA VAL A 49 -1.32 -2.25 2.86
C VAL A 49 -1.91 -2.28 4.25
N GLU A 50 -1.87 -3.45 4.87
CA GLU A 50 -2.08 -3.60 6.30
C GLU A 50 -0.84 -3.10 7.05
N GLY A 51 -0.98 -2.09 7.91
CA GLY A 51 0.15 -1.38 8.51
C GLY A 51 1.08 -2.26 9.35
N SER A 52 0.53 -3.25 10.05
CA SER A 52 1.30 -4.15 10.92
C SER A 52 2.17 -5.14 10.14
N SER A 53 1.67 -5.66 9.02
CA SER A 53 2.33 -6.70 8.22
C SER A 53 2.98 -6.16 6.93
N ARG A 54 2.70 -4.90 6.58
CA ARG A 54 2.99 -4.27 5.29
C ARG A 54 2.53 -5.09 4.09
N ARG A 55 1.51 -5.93 4.28
CA ARG A 55 0.98 -6.79 3.23
C ARG A 55 0.06 -5.99 2.32
N VAL A 56 0.31 -6.03 1.02
CA VAL A 56 -0.52 -5.41 -0.01
C VAL A 56 -1.87 -6.09 -0.05
N VAL A 57 -2.91 -5.31 0.17
CA VAL A 57 -4.31 -5.74 0.10
C VAL A 57 -4.89 -5.37 -1.26
N THR A 58 -4.54 -4.20 -1.79
CA THR A 58 -4.99 -3.78 -3.11
C THR A 58 -3.99 -2.81 -3.76
N VAL A 59 -4.08 -2.68 -5.07
CA VAL A 59 -3.25 -1.80 -5.89
C VAL A 59 -4.16 -0.94 -6.76
N ILE A 60 -3.91 0.36 -6.77
CA ILE A 60 -4.62 1.35 -7.57
C ILE A 60 -3.60 2.00 -8.50
N GLU A 61 -3.84 1.91 -9.80
CA GLU A 61 -3.07 2.66 -10.79
C GLU A 61 -3.58 4.11 -10.80
N ARG A 62 -2.63 5.06 -10.85
CA ARG A 62 -2.94 6.50 -10.87
C ARG A 62 -3.73 6.91 -12.11
#